data_AF-M0QWT9-F1
#
_entry.id   AF-M0QWT9-F1
#
_cell.length_a   1.000
_cell.length_b   1.000
_cell.length_c   1.000
_cell.angle_alpha   90.00
_cell.angle_beta   90.00
_cell.angle_gamma   90.00
#
_symmetry.space_group_name_H-M   'P 1'
#
loop_
_entity.id
_entity.type
_entity.pdbx_description
1 polymer ?
#
loop_
_entity_poly.entity_id
_entity_poly.type
_entity_poly.pdbx_seq_one_letter_code
_entity_poly.pdbx_strand_id
1 'polypeptide(L)' 'MASFPPRVNEKEIVRSRTIGELLAPAAPFDKKCGGENWTVAFAPDGSYFAWSQGYRIVKLVPWSQCRKNLKTPP' A
#
# COMPACT_ATOMS: atom_id res chain seq x y z
N MET A 1 -11.94 8.15 4.44
CA MET A 1 -11.33 8.47 3.14
C MET A 1 -10.09 9.30 3.42
N ALA A 2 -8.89 8.84 3.03
CA ALA A 2 -7.69 9.68 3.17
C ALA A 2 -7.82 10.82 2.16
N SER A 3 -7.88 12.07 2.62
CA SER A 3 -7.89 13.24 1.75
C SER A 3 -6.49 13.83 1.72
N PHE A 4 -5.97 14.12 0.52
CA PHE A 4 -4.82 15.00 0.41
C PHE A 4 -5.23 16.42 0.82
N PRO A 5 -4.31 17.20 1.45
CA PRO A 5 -4.57 18.60 1.71
C PRO A 5 -4.84 19.34 0.38
N PRO A 6 -5.60 20.45 0.40
CA PRO A 6 -5.99 21.20 -0.81
C PRO A 6 -4.81 21.67 -1.67
N ARG A 7 -3.64 21.79 -1.07
CA ARG A 7 -2.36 22.04 -1.72
C ARG A 7 -1.29 21.18 -1.05
N VAL A 8 -0.51 20.49 -1.88
CA VAL A 8 0.72 19.81 -1.46
C VAL A 8 1.89 20.61 -2.00
N ASN A 9 2.86 20.93 -1.16
CA ASN A 9 4.12 21.50 -1.63
C ASN A 9 4.92 20.39 -2.33
N GLU A 10 4.93 20.39 -3.67
CA GLU A 10 5.64 19.38 -4.46
C GLU A 10 7.13 19.29 -4.12
N LYS A 11 7.73 20.38 -3.62
CA LYS A 11 9.14 20.39 -3.18
C LYS A 11 9.39 19.63 -1.88
N GLU A 12 8.35 19.43 -1.08
CA GLU A 12 8.38 18.62 0.15
C GLU A 12 7.99 17.17 -0.10
N ILE A 13 7.48 16.86 -1.29
CA ILE A 13 7.27 15.47 -1.71
C ILE A 13 8.65 14.87 -1.99
N VAL A 14 9.18 14.19 -0.99
CA VAL A 14 10.41 13.39 -1.15
C VAL A 14 10.20 12.40 -2.30
N ARG A 15 11.22 12.21 -3.15
CA ARG A 15 11.17 11.20 -4.22
C ARG A 15 10.69 9.86 -3.65
N SER A 16 9.64 9.32 -4.26
CA SER A 16 9.12 8.01 -3.88
C SER A 16 10.21 6.95 -4.12
N ARG A 17 10.52 6.18 -3.08
CA ARG A 17 11.38 4.99 -3.18
C ARG A 17 10.50 3.75 -3.10
N THR A 18 10.63 2.83 -4.04
CA THR A 18 9.96 1.52 -3.94
C THR A 18 10.55 0.74 -2.77
N ILE A 19 9.67 0.32 -1.85
CA ILE A 19 10.05 -0.37 -0.61
C ILE A 19 9.76 -1.87 -0.66
N GLY A 20 8.98 -2.30 -1.65
CA GLY A 20 8.55 -3.67 -1.85
C GLY A 20 7.41 -3.71 -2.85
N GLU A 21 7.19 -4.90 -3.41
CA GLU A 21 6.07 -5.21 -4.26
C GLU A 21 5.11 -6.12 -3.52
N LEU A 22 3.82 -5.87 -3.69
CA LEU A 22 2.78 -6.58 -2.99
C LEU A 22 2.13 -7.57 -3.95
N LEU A 23 2.63 -8.81 -3.94
CA LEU A 23 2.24 -9.82 -4.90
C LEU A 23 0.89 -10.45 -4.52
N ALA A 24 -0.04 -10.43 -5.48
CA ALA A 24 -1.23 -11.26 -5.42
C ALA A 24 -0.87 -12.69 -5.84
N PRO A 25 -1.29 -13.73 -5.10
CA PRO A 25 -1.29 -15.09 -5.63
C PRO A 25 -2.15 -15.08 -6.89
N ALA A 26 -1.54 -15.31 -8.05
CA ALA A 26 -2.30 -15.53 -9.27
C ALA A 26 -2.88 -16.94 -9.20
N ALA A 27 -4.20 -17.07 -9.04
CA ALA A 27 -4.80 -18.39 -9.19
C ALA A 27 -4.69 -18.81 -10.66
N PRO A 28 -4.49 -20.10 -10.99
CA PRO A 28 -4.32 -20.56 -12.37
C PRO A 28 -5.49 -20.22 -13.31
N PHE A 29 -6.65 -19.87 -12.76
CA PHE A 29 -7.88 -19.49 -13.48
C PHE A 29 -8.12 -17.97 -13.57
N ASP A 30 -7.18 -17.14 -13.12
CA ASP A 30 -7.28 -15.68 -13.08
C ASP A 30 -7.00 -14.99 -14.41
N LYS A 31 -7.74 -15.36 -15.45
CA LYS A 31 -7.70 -14.68 -16.76
C LYS A 31 -8.48 -13.37 -16.81
N LYS A 32 -9.05 -12.90 -15.69
CA LYS A 32 -9.80 -11.65 -15.61
C LYS A 32 -9.20 -10.76 -14.51
N CYS A 33 -8.05 -10.16 -14.78
CA CYS A 33 -7.64 -8.92 -14.12
C CYS A 33 -8.62 -7.82 -14.52
N GLY A 34 -9.83 -7.82 -13.97
CA GLY A 34 -10.91 -6.97 -14.44
C GLY A 34 -11.89 -6.64 -13.32
N GLY A 35 -11.67 -5.48 -12.68
CA GLY A 35 -12.73 -4.76 -11.98
C GLY A 35 -12.59 -4.60 -10.47
N GLU A 36 -11.47 -5.01 -9.87
CA GLU A 36 -11.28 -4.78 -8.44
C GLU A 36 -10.50 -3.49 -8.20
N ASN A 37 -11.12 -2.58 -7.46
CA ASN A 37 -10.53 -1.28 -7.14
C ASN A 37 -9.36 -1.51 -6.16
N TRP A 38 -8.16 -1.11 -6.57
CA TRP A 38 -6.93 -1.23 -5.78
C TRP A 38 -6.91 -0.11 -4.74
N THR A 39 -7.60 -0.31 -3.62
CA THR A 39 -7.67 0.65 -2.53
C THR A 39 -6.72 0.27 -1.39
N VAL A 40 -6.12 1.27 -0.75
CA VAL A 40 -5.36 1.13 0.49
C VAL A 40 -5.95 2.00 1.59
N ALA A 41 -5.91 1.54 2.84
CA ALA A 41 -6.29 2.31 4.02
C ALA A 41 -5.25 2.12 5.12
N PHE A 42 -4.77 3.22 5.71
CA PHE A 42 -3.82 3.18 6.82
C PHE A 42 -4.57 3.20 8.15
N ALA A 43 -4.10 2.42 9.11
CA ALA A 43 -4.56 2.54 10.49
C ALA A 43 -4.15 3.92 11.05
N PRO A 44 -4.99 4.60 11.86
CA PRO A 44 -4.68 5.93 12.40
C PRO A 44 -3.39 5.99 13.24
N ASP A 45 -3.03 4.88 13.88
CA ASP A 45 -1.82 4.71 14.68
C ASP A 45 -0.57 4.34 13.84
N GLY A 46 -0.75 4.09 12.53
CA GLY A 46 0.30 3.70 11.61
C GLY A 46 0.88 2.30 11.84
N SER A 47 0.21 1.45 12.62
CA SER A 47 0.69 0.08 12.92
C SER A 47 0.53 -0.86 11.73
N TYR A 48 -0.59 -0.72 10.99
CA TYR A 48 -0.95 -1.51 9.81
C TYR A 48 -1.44 -0.64 8.64
N PHE A 49 -1.44 -1.23 7.45
CA PHE A 49 -2.31 -0.78 6.35
C PHE A 49 -3.09 -1.97 5.78
N ALA A 50 -4.32 -1.72 5.35
CA ALA A 50 -5.15 -2.67 4.62
C ALA A 50 -5.02 -2.41 3.11
N TRP A 51 -4.96 -3.49 2.33
CA TRP A 51 -4.87 -3.46 0.86
C TRP A 51 -5.87 -4.43 0.24
N SER A 52 -6.63 -3.93 -0.72
CA SER A 52 -7.49 -4.74 -1.59
C SER A 52 -6.61 -5.49 -2.60
N GLN A 53 -6.38 -6.78 -2.34
CA GLN A 53 -5.57 -7.67 -3.18
C GLN A 53 -6.33 -8.17 -4.43
N GLY A 54 -7.64 -7.98 -4.42
CA GLY A 54 -8.54 -8.64 -5.34
C GLY A 54 -9.09 -9.96 -4.79
N TYR A 55 -9.93 -10.64 -5.57
CA TYR A 55 -10.73 -11.82 -5.21
C TYR A 55 -11.58 -11.66 -3.95
N ARG A 56 -12.07 -10.44 -3.69
CA ARG A 56 -12.74 -10.07 -2.43
C ARG A 56 -11.86 -10.30 -1.18
N ILE A 57 -10.54 -10.36 -1.35
CA ILE A 57 -9.56 -10.51 -0.27
C ILE A 57 -8.99 -9.13 0.08
N VAL A 58 -8.97 -8.86 1.39
CA VAL A 58 -8.25 -7.72 1.97
C VAL A 58 -7.10 -8.27 2.77
N LYS A 59 -5.88 -7.81 2.48
CA LYS A 59 -4.69 -8.12 3.28
C LYS A 59 -4.40 -6.99 4.26
N LEU A 60 -4.08 -7.38 5.49
CA LEU A 60 -3.54 -6.48 6.51
C LEU A 60 -2.02 -6.63 6.54
N VAL A 61 -1.29 -5.53 6.37
CA VAL A 61 0.16 -5.51 6.29
C VAL A 61 0.74 -4.74 7.49
N PRO A 62 1.70 -5.32 8.26
CA PRO A 62 2.34 -4.67 9.41
C PRO A 62 3.26 -3.51 8.99
N TRP A 63 2.69 -2.32 8.80
CA TRP A 63 3.39 -1.14 8.30
C TRP A 63 4.52 -0.66 9.21
N SER A 64 4.30 -0.71 10.53
CA SER A 64 5.29 -0.28 11.51
C SER A 64 6.61 -1.08 11.42
N GLN A 65 6.54 -2.37 11.08
CA GLN A 65 7.71 -3.23 10.89
C GLN A 65 8.40 -2.93 9.55
N CYS A 66 7.62 -2.78 8.47
CA CYS A 66 8.15 -2.37 7.16
C CYS A 66 8.88 -1.03 7.25
N ARG A 67 8.36 -0.06 7.99
CA ARG A 67 8.98 1.27 8.19
C ARG A 67 10.30 1.23 8.93
N LYS A 68 10.48 0.34 9.91
CA LYS A 68 11.74 0.24 10.66
C LYS A 68 12.89 -0.16 9.73
N ASN A 69 12.63 -1.07 8.80
CA ASN A 69 13.60 -1.52 7.80
C ASN A 69 13.97 -0.44 6.77
N LEU A 70 13.21 0.66 6.69
CA LEU A 70 13.50 1.79 5.79
C LEU A 70 14.39 2.86 6.42
N LYS A 71 14.47 2.91 7.76
CA LYS A 71 15.23 3.93 8.49
C LYS A 71 16.70 3.58 8.67
N THR A 72 17.09 2.33 8.41
CA THR A 72 18.47 1.91 8.32
C THR A 72 18.93 1.98 6.86
N PRO A 73 19.75 2.97 6.46
CA PRO A 73 20.47 2.86 5.20
C PRO A 73 21.42 1.66 5.26
N PRO A 74 21.77 1.04 4.11
CA PRO A 74 22.86 0.08 4.05
C PRO A 74 24.20 0.72 4.46
#